data_AF-A0A6J5F4I0-F1
#
_entry.id   AF-A0A6J5F4I0-F1
#
_cell.length_a   1.000
_cell.length_b   1.000
_cell.length_c   1.000
_cell.angle_alpha   90.00
_cell.angle_beta   90.00
_cell.angle_gamma   90.00
#
_symmetry.space_group_name_H-M   'P 1'
#
loop_
_entity.id
_entity.type
_entity.pdbx_description
1 polymer ?
#
loop_
_entity_poly.entity_id
_entity_poly.type
_entity_poly.pdbx_seq_one_letter_code
_entity_poly.pdbx_strand_id
1 'polypeptide(L)'
;MPVWVCPDRVAAARALRAAHREVDVIVSDDGLQHYRLARDVELVVFDHRLGGNGFLLPAGPLREPLSRRRDATLVNSPYERTLPPWPNTYALQLTPGDAWHLDNPHLRRPLAQFTGVKVLAAAGIGSPERFFATLRAAGIAPATRALPDHYAFAINPFADVQADAILITEKDAVKLGTWRDARIWVVPVEAALDHRLIESVVEKLRGRPPA
;
A
#
# COMPACT_ATOMS: atom_id res chain seq x y z
N MET A 1 15.86 -7.23 1.80
CA MET A 1 15.78 -7.69 0.40
C MET A 1 16.40 -6.63 -0.50
N PRO A 2 17.13 -7.01 -1.55
CA PRO A 2 17.67 -6.05 -2.54
C PRO A 2 16.55 -5.29 -3.28
N VAL A 3 16.76 -4.00 -3.58
CA VAL A 3 15.79 -3.13 -4.30
C VAL A 3 16.48 -2.44 -5.47
N TRP A 4 15.91 -2.58 -6.68
CA TRP A 4 16.44 -2.01 -7.93
C TRP A 4 15.41 -1.06 -8.56
N VAL A 5 15.81 0.17 -8.83
CA VAL A 5 14.95 1.19 -9.46
C VAL A 5 15.48 1.51 -10.85
N CYS A 6 14.77 1.09 -11.89
CA CYS A 6 15.10 1.40 -13.29
C CYS A 6 13.81 1.46 -14.14
N PRO A 7 13.65 2.45 -15.04
CA PRO A 7 12.53 2.47 -15.98
C PRO A 7 12.46 1.23 -16.88
N ASP A 8 13.60 0.69 -17.32
CA ASP A 8 13.66 -0.59 -18.02
C ASP A 8 13.70 -1.75 -17.00
N ARG A 9 12.52 -2.34 -16.78
CA ARG A 9 12.35 -3.45 -15.81
C ARG A 9 13.12 -4.71 -16.20
N VAL A 10 13.35 -4.94 -17.49
CA VAL A 10 14.14 -6.09 -17.95
C VAL A 10 15.62 -5.86 -17.62
N ALA A 11 16.12 -4.64 -17.84
CA ALA A 11 17.48 -4.28 -17.46
C ALA A 11 17.67 -4.38 -15.93
N ALA A 12 16.71 -3.88 -15.14
CA ALA A 12 16.73 -4.04 -13.68
C ALA A 12 16.77 -5.50 -13.24
N ALA A 13 15.89 -6.36 -13.78
CA ALA A 13 15.85 -7.77 -13.42
C ALA A 13 17.17 -8.49 -13.75
N ARG A 14 17.78 -8.18 -14.91
CA ARG A 14 19.09 -8.73 -15.30
C ARG A 14 20.20 -8.26 -14.38
N ALA A 15 20.25 -6.96 -14.06
CA ALA A 15 21.25 -6.39 -13.17
C ALA A 15 21.13 -6.95 -11.74
N LEU A 16 19.90 -7.05 -11.22
CA LEU A 16 19.62 -7.65 -9.92
C LEU A 16 20.14 -9.09 -9.86
N ARG A 17 19.79 -9.93 -10.85
CA ARG A 17 20.23 -11.34 -10.90
C ARG A 17 21.74 -11.49 -11.08
N ALA A 18 22.39 -10.53 -11.74
CA ALA A 18 23.85 -10.53 -11.87
C ALA A 18 24.54 -10.19 -10.55
N ALA A 19 24.01 -9.20 -9.80
CA ALA A 19 24.56 -8.76 -8.52
C ALA A 19 24.20 -9.71 -7.36
N HIS A 20 23.04 -10.36 -7.43
CA HIS A 20 22.47 -11.22 -6.40
C HIS A 20 22.05 -12.56 -7.00
N ARG A 21 22.98 -13.52 -6.99
CA ARG A 21 22.78 -14.86 -7.58
C ARG A 21 21.86 -15.73 -6.74
N GLU A 22 21.69 -15.39 -5.48
CA GLU A 22 20.78 -15.98 -4.51
C GLU A 22 19.32 -15.62 -4.76
N VAL A 23 19.02 -14.57 -5.56
CA VAL A 23 17.65 -14.15 -5.84
C VAL A 23 16.98 -15.14 -6.80
N ASP A 24 15.95 -15.80 -6.27
CA ASP A 24 15.14 -16.84 -6.89
C ASP A 24 13.72 -16.36 -7.25
N VAL A 25 13.26 -15.24 -6.67
CA VAL A 25 11.98 -14.61 -6.99
C VAL A 25 12.15 -13.09 -7.14
N ILE A 26 11.56 -12.52 -8.19
CA ILE A 26 11.51 -11.07 -8.42
C ILE A 26 10.07 -10.59 -8.29
N VAL A 27 9.83 -9.61 -7.41
CA VAL A 27 8.55 -8.92 -7.30
C VAL A 27 8.67 -7.58 -8.03
N SER A 28 7.85 -7.39 -9.07
CA SER A 28 7.77 -6.12 -9.81
C SER A 28 6.58 -5.31 -9.31
N ASP A 29 6.83 -4.35 -8.42
CA ASP A 29 5.84 -3.35 -8.03
C ASP A 29 5.40 -2.51 -9.24
N ASP A 30 4.10 -2.24 -9.34
CA ASP A 30 3.44 -1.61 -10.50
C ASP A 30 3.87 -2.19 -11.87
N GLY A 31 4.15 -3.49 -11.92
CA GLY A 31 4.74 -4.17 -13.09
C GLY A 31 3.78 -4.54 -14.22
N LEU A 32 2.46 -4.42 -14.03
CA LEU A 32 1.46 -5.00 -14.95
C LEU A 32 1.57 -4.46 -16.38
N GLN A 33 1.77 -3.16 -16.54
CA GLN A 33 1.90 -2.54 -17.88
C GLN A 33 3.28 -2.72 -18.51
N HIS A 34 4.27 -3.29 -17.80
CA HIS A 34 5.62 -3.53 -18.32
C HIS A 34 5.73 -4.86 -19.07
N TYR A 35 4.99 -5.01 -20.18
CA TYR A 35 4.87 -6.23 -20.98
C TYR A 35 6.18 -6.86 -21.48
N ARG A 36 7.26 -6.07 -21.58
CA ARG A 36 8.59 -6.57 -21.97
C ARG A 36 9.22 -7.45 -20.90
N LEU A 37 8.83 -7.31 -19.63
CA LEU A 37 9.27 -8.19 -18.55
C LEU A 37 8.39 -9.44 -18.57
N ALA A 38 9.00 -10.60 -18.76
CA ALA A 38 8.30 -11.88 -18.62
C ALA A 38 7.84 -12.08 -17.17
N ARG A 39 6.63 -12.62 -16.98
CA ARG A 39 5.98 -12.77 -15.68
C ARG A 39 5.39 -14.16 -15.57
N ASP A 40 5.77 -14.88 -14.52
CA ASP A 40 5.21 -16.19 -14.21
C ASP A 40 3.85 -16.06 -13.50
N VAL A 41 3.68 -15.02 -12.67
CA VAL A 41 2.47 -14.76 -11.89
C VAL A 41 2.07 -13.30 -12.04
N GLU A 42 0.80 -13.02 -12.33
CA GLU A 42 0.23 -11.67 -12.38
C GLU A 42 -0.89 -11.48 -11.35
N LEU A 43 -0.65 -10.59 -10.40
CA LEU A 43 -1.61 -10.19 -9.37
C LEU A 43 -2.14 -8.79 -9.68
N VAL A 44 -3.47 -8.63 -9.68
CA VAL A 44 -4.12 -7.31 -9.85
C VAL A 44 -4.76 -6.91 -8.54
N VAL A 45 -4.51 -5.68 -8.07
CA VAL A 45 -5.07 -5.16 -6.82
C VAL A 45 -6.12 -4.08 -7.12
N PHE A 46 -7.30 -4.23 -6.54
CA PHE A 46 -8.36 -3.22 -6.56
C PHE A 46 -8.57 -2.63 -5.17
N ASP A 47 -8.67 -1.30 -5.13
CA ASP A 47 -9.15 -0.57 -3.95
C ASP A 47 -10.66 -0.32 -4.04
N HIS A 48 -11.18 0.52 -3.14
CA HIS A 48 -12.57 0.95 -3.09
C HIS A 48 -13.14 1.53 -4.40
N ARG A 49 -12.29 1.99 -5.33
CA ARG A 49 -12.72 2.52 -6.64
C ARG A 49 -13.01 1.40 -7.64
N LEU A 50 -12.44 0.21 -7.42
CA LEU A 50 -12.72 -0.98 -8.20
C LEU A 50 -12.54 -0.73 -9.71
N GLY A 51 -13.52 -1.10 -10.53
CA GLY A 51 -13.53 -0.82 -11.97
C GLY A 51 -13.86 0.63 -12.36
N GLY A 52 -14.14 1.51 -11.40
CA GLY A 52 -14.58 2.89 -11.66
C GLY A 52 -15.83 2.93 -12.55
N ASN A 53 -15.78 3.75 -13.59
CA ASN A 53 -16.85 3.84 -14.59
C ASN A 53 -16.76 2.78 -15.71
N GLY A 54 -15.82 1.83 -15.61
CA GLY A 54 -15.63 0.75 -16.59
C GLY A 54 -14.94 1.17 -17.89
N PHE A 55 -14.63 2.46 -18.09
CA PHE A 55 -13.96 2.95 -19.30
C PHE A 55 -12.45 3.03 -19.13
N LEU A 56 -11.74 2.85 -20.25
CA LEU A 56 -10.30 3.10 -20.34
C LEU A 56 -9.99 4.60 -20.35
N LEU A 57 -8.77 4.95 -19.98
CA LEU A 57 -8.24 6.31 -20.17
C LEU A 57 -8.38 6.76 -21.63
N PRO A 58 -8.77 8.03 -21.90
CA PRO A 58 -9.06 9.09 -20.92
C PRO A 58 -10.53 9.11 -20.44
N ALA A 59 -11.43 8.30 -21.01
CA ALA A 59 -12.86 8.30 -20.67
C ALA A 59 -13.16 7.72 -19.28
N GLY A 60 -12.23 6.96 -18.70
CA GLY A 60 -12.31 6.42 -17.36
C GLY A 60 -10.94 6.16 -16.74
N PRO A 61 -10.88 5.65 -15.50
CA PRO A 61 -9.64 5.52 -14.75
C PRO A 61 -8.83 4.26 -15.12
N LEU A 62 -9.38 3.35 -15.93
CA LEU A 62 -8.73 2.07 -16.23
C LEU A 62 -7.59 2.25 -17.24
N ARG A 63 -6.41 1.70 -16.92
CA ARG A 63 -5.29 1.60 -17.87
C ARG A 63 -5.47 0.45 -18.85
N GLU A 64 -6.24 -0.57 -18.44
CA GLU A 64 -6.43 -1.82 -19.15
C GLU A 64 -7.85 -2.35 -18.90
N PRO A 65 -8.44 -3.11 -19.83
CA PRO A 65 -9.82 -3.56 -19.70
C PRO A 65 -9.96 -4.54 -18.54
N LEU A 66 -11.11 -4.54 -17.87
CA LEU A 66 -11.42 -5.50 -16.80
C LEU A 66 -11.39 -6.96 -17.26
N SER A 67 -11.44 -7.23 -18.56
CA SER A 67 -11.30 -8.57 -19.15
C SER A 67 -9.85 -9.06 -19.30
N ARG A 68 -8.83 -8.22 -19.06
CA ARG A 68 -7.40 -8.56 -19.21
C ARG A 68 -7.01 -9.80 -18.40
N ARG A 69 -6.53 -10.87 -19.04
CA ARG A 69 -6.11 -12.11 -18.33
C ARG A 69 -5.15 -11.80 -17.17
N ARG A 70 -5.35 -12.47 -16.03
CA ARG A 70 -4.50 -12.42 -14.82
C ARG A 70 -4.60 -13.74 -14.05
N ASP A 71 -3.72 -13.95 -13.08
CA ASP A 71 -3.75 -15.16 -12.25
C ASP A 71 -4.66 -15.02 -11.03
N ALA A 72 -4.60 -13.86 -10.38
CA ALA A 72 -5.44 -13.57 -9.23
C ALA A 72 -5.79 -12.09 -9.14
N THR A 73 -6.93 -11.83 -8.52
CA THR A 73 -7.41 -10.49 -8.19
C THR A 73 -7.47 -10.35 -6.68
N LEU A 74 -6.81 -9.33 -6.14
CA LEU A 74 -6.90 -8.95 -4.74
C LEU A 74 -7.81 -7.73 -4.64
N VAL A 75 -8.79 -7.76 -3.75
CA VAL A 75 -9.71 -6.64 -3.55
C VAL A 75 -9.67 -6.22 -2.11
N ASN A 76 -9.43 -4.94 -1.86
CA ASN A 76 -9.46 -4.42 -0.49
C ASN A 76 -10.83 -4.72 0.15
N SER A 77 -10.83 -5.30 1.34
CA SER A 77 -12.07 -5.49 2.08
C SER A 77 -12.68 -4.16 2.53
N PRO A 78 -14.02 -4.07 2.61
CA PRO A 78 -15.03 -5.09 2.31
C PRO A 78 -15.58 -5.02 0.87
N TYR A 79 -14.80 -4.50 -0.09
CA TYR A 79 -15.29 -4.20 -1.43
C TYR A 79 -15.33 -5.41 -2.37
N GLU A 80 -14.85 -6.59 -1.95
CA GLU A 80 -14.76 -7.79 -2.78
C GLU A 80 -16.10 -8.23 -3.42
N ARG A 81 -17.23 -7.93 -2.77
CA ARG A 81 -18.57 -8.32 -3.23
C ARG A 81 -19.13 -7.50 -4.40
N THR A 82 -18.45 -6.42 -4.76
CA THR A 82 -18.95 -5.43 -5.73
C THR A 82 -18.40 -5.65 -7.14
N LEU A 83 -17.39 -6.51 -7.28
CA LEU A 83 -16.85 -6.90 -8.58
C LEU A 83 -17.61 -8.11 -9.14
N PRO A 84 -17.60 -8.29 -10.47
CA PRO A 84 -18.04 -9.54 -11.07
C PRO A 84 -17.32 -10.72 -10.41
N PRO A 85 -17.94 -11.91 -10.33
CA PRO A 85 -17.33 -13.09 -9.73
C PRO A 85 -16.21 -13.63 -10.63
N TRP A 86 -15.08 -12.94 -10.68
CA TRP A 86 -13.90 -13.39 -11.39
C TRP A 86 -13.29 -14.57 -10.64
N PRO A 87 -12.76 -15.57 -11.36
CA PRO A 87 -12.04 -16.66 -10.72
C PRO A 87 -10.84 -16.10 -9.96
N ASN A 88 -10.43 -16.80 -8.89
CA ASN A 88 -9.26 -16.45 -8.08
C ASN A 88 -9.29 -15.00 -7.56
N THR A 89 -10.46 -14.58 -7.07
CA THR A 89 -10.63 -13.31 -6.37
C THR A 89 -10.49 -13.51 -4.87
N TYR A 90 -9.58 -12.78 -4.25
CA TYR A 90 -9.24 -12.87 -2.84
C TYR A 90 -9.45 -11.52 -2.16
N ALA A 91 -9.91 -11.57 -0.92
CA ALA A 91 -9.96 -10.41 -0.07
C ALA A 91 -8.53 -10.03 0.36
N LEU A 92 -8.25 -8.72 0.34
CA LEU A 92 -7.05 -8.11 0.90
C LEU A 92 -7.48 -7.28 2.11
N GLN A 93 -7.22 -7.81 3.30
CA GLN A 93 -7.47 -7.08 4.53
C GLN A 93 -6.24 -6.23 4.86
N LEU A 94 -6.47 -4.95 5.09
CA LEU A 94 -5.45 -4.01 5.52
C LEU A 94 -5.78 -3.62 6.96
N THR A 95 -4.91 -3.98 7.89
CA THR A 95 -5.07 -3.68 9.31
C THR A 95 -4.01 -2.70 9.77
N PRO A 96 -4.35 -1.65 10.54
CA PRO A 96 -3.34 -0.81 11.14
C PRO A 96 -2.55 -1.62 12.18
N GLY A 97 -1.24 -1.47 12.19
CA GLY A 97 -0.39 -1.97 13.27
C GLY A 97 -0.20 -0.93 14.38
N ASP A 98 0.68 -1.25 15.33
CA ASP A 98 1.06 -0.33 16.40
C ASP A 98 1.82 0.88 15.84
N ALA A 99 1.42 2.08 16.28
CA ALA A 99 2.08 3.30 15.86
C ALA A 99 3.47 3.38 16.51
N TRP A 100 4.49 3.73 15.73
CA TRP A 100 5.85 3.93 16.23
C TRP A 100 6.24 5.40 16.20
N HIS A 101 7.03 5.84 17.17
CA HIS A 101 7.45 7.23 17.27
C HIS A 101 8.54 7.55 16.24
N LEU A 102 8.42 8.66 15.50
CA LEU A 102 9.33 8.98 14.39
C LEU A 102 10.80 9.04 14.81
N ASP A 103 11.10 9.70 15.93
CA ASP A 103 12.48 9.85 16.44
C ASP A 103 12.99 8.63 17.20
N ASN A 104 12.08 7.71 17.58
CA ASN A 104 12.43 6.51 18.32
C ASN A 104 11.55 5.34 17.86
N PRO A 105 11.90 4.66 16.75
CA PRO A 105 11.09 3.58 16.19
C PRO A 105 10.86 2.37 17.13
N HIS A 106 11.66 2.25 18.21
CA HIS A 106 11.44 1.24 19.25
C HIS A 106 10.31 1.62 20.22
N LEU A 107 9.99 2.90 20.33
CA LEU A 107 8.84 3.37 21.09
C LEU A 107 7.57 3.14 20.26
N ARG A 108 6.82 2.10 20.61
CA ARG A 108 5.56 1.71 19.96
C ARG A 108 4.37 1.88 20.90
N ARG A 109 3.22 2.22 20.32
CA ARG A 109 1.95 2.37 21.03
C ARG A 109 0.81 1.76 20.20
N PRO A 110 0.01 0.87 20.80
CA PRO A 110 -1.26 0.45 20.21
C PRO A 110 -2.15 1.65 19.94
N LEU A 111 -2.92 1.62 18.84
CA LEU A 111 -3.81 2.73 18.47
C LEU A 111 -4.81 3.11 19.57
N ALA A 112 -5.25 2.13 20.37
CA ALA A 112 -6.14 2.35 21.51
C ALA A 112 -5.57 3.32 22.57
N GLN A 113 -4.25 3.46 22.67
CA GLN A 113 -3.62 4.42 23.60
C GLN A 113 -3.71 5.88 23.14
N PHE A 114 -4.17 6.12 21.91
CA PHE A 114 -4.44 7.47 21.39
C PHE A 114 -5.91 7.88 21.58
N THR A 115 -6.77 7.00 22.10
CA THR A 115 -8.16 7.36 22.46
C THR A 115 -8.16 8.40 23.58
N GLY A 116 -8.91 9.48 23.40
CA GLY A 116 -8.96 10.62 24.33
C GLY A 116 -7.78 11.59 24.24
N VAL A 117 -6.77 11.30 23.42
CA VAL A 117 -5.64 12.21 23.15
C VAL A 117 -6.05 13.21 22.06
N LYS A 118 -5.54 14.46 22.11
CA LYS A 118 -5.77 15.44 21.05
C LYS A 118 -4.92 15.10 19.83
N VAL A 119 -5.46 14.24 18.97
CA VAL A 119 -4.76 13.72 17.78
C VAL A 119 -5.05 14.55 16.53
N LEU A 120 -4.02 14.85 15.75
CA LEU A 120 -4.12 15.18 14.33
C LEU A 120 -3.77 13.94 13.51
N ALA A 121 -4.59 13.57 12.53
CA ALA A 121 -4.24 12.61 11.49
C ALA A 121 -3.93 13.35 10.19
N ALA A 122 -2.79 13.08 9.58
CA ALA A 122 -2.39 13.68 8.31
C ALA A 122 -1.88 12.65 7.31
N ALA A 123 -2.27 12.80 6.04
CA ALA A 123 -1.82 11.90 4.98
C ALA A 123 -1.73 12.58 3.62
N GLY A 124 -0.63 12.33 2.90
CA GLY A 124 -0.32 12.78 1.54
C GLY A 124 -0.30 11.61 0.56
N ILE A 125 -1.38 10.85 0.56
CA ILE A 125 -1.61 9.65 -0.28
C ILE A 125 -2.86 9.85 -1.15
N GLY A 126 -3.03 9.04 -2.20
CA GLY A 126 -4.15 9.19 -3.14
C GLY A 126 -5.57 9.05 -2.55
N SER A 127 -5.74 8.55 -1.32
CA SER A 127 -7.02 8.54 -0.61
C SER A 127 -6.82 8.72 0.91
N PRO A 128 -6.58 9.96 1.39
CA PRO A 128 -6.31 10.25 2.80
C PRO A 128 -7.44 9.80 3.73
N GLU A 129 -8.68 9.90 3.26
CA GLU A 129 -9.86 9.53 4.04
C GLU A 129 -9.85 8.06 4.49
N ARG A 130 -9.24 7.15 3.71
CA ARG A 130 -9.08 5.75 4.13
C ARG A 130 -8.27 5.64 5.41
N PHE A 131 -7.15 6.38 5.49
CA PHE A 131 -6.32 6.40 6.68
C PHE A 131 -7.08 6.99 7.88
N PHE A 132 -7.81 8.09 7.67
CA PHE A 132 -8.62 8.69 8.73
C PHE A 132 -9.74 7.77 9.22
N ALA A 133 -10.43 7.10 8.30
CA ALA A 133 -11.46 6.11 8.62
C ALA A 133 -10.89 4.93 9.42
N THR A 134 -9.68 4.45 9.08
CA THR A 134 -8.99 3.41 9.85
C THR A 134 -8.74 3.85 11.30
N LEU A 135 -8.29 5.09 11.53
CA LEU A 135 -8.08 5.60 12.89
C LEU A 135 -9.39 5.75 13.66
N ARG A 136 -10.47 6.20 13.00
CA ARG A 136 -11.81 6.26 13.60
C ARG A 136 -12.34 4.88 13.98
N ALA A 137 -12.14 3.89 13.12
CA ALA A 137 -12.50 2.51 13.41
C ALA A 137 -11.71 1.92 14.60
N ALA A 138 -10.50 2.43 14.85
CA ALA A 138 -9.69 2.10 16.03
C ALA A 138 -10.10 2.89 17.30
N GLY A 139 -11.18 3.67 17.26
CA GLY A 139 -11.69 4.42 18.42
C GLY A 139 -10.98 5.76 18.66
N ILE A 140 -10.21 6.26 17.69
CA ILE A 140 -9.57 7.58 17.76
C ILE A 140 -10.50 8.60 17.10
N ALA A 141 -10.67 9.79 17.69
CA ALA A 141 -11.42 10.89 17.09
C ALA A 141 -10.47 12.02 16.62
N PRO A 142 -9.69 11.81 15.54
CA PRO A 142 -8.66 12.76 15.16
C PRO A 142 -9.25 13.99 14.43
N ALA A 143 -8.65 15.16 14.64
CA ALA A 143 -8.69 16.21 13.63
C ALA A 143 -7.98 15.69 12.37
N THR A 144 -8.44 16.05 11.18
CA THR A 144 -7.88 15.52 9.93
C THR A 144 -7.25 16.61 9.08
N ARG A 145 -6.14 16.28 8.41
CA ARG A 145 -5.47 17.17 7.46
C ARG A 145 -5.01 16.35 6.24
N ALA A 146 -5.80 16.41 5.18
CA ALA A 146 -5.39 15.87 3.89
C ALA A 146 -4.25 16.74 3.32
N LEU A 147 -3.16 16.11 2.95
CA LEU A 147 -2.04 16.75 2.25
C LEU A 147 -2.11 16.39 0.76
N PRO A 148 -1.53 17.20 -0.14
CA PRO A 148 -1.38 16.83 -1.55
C PRO A 148 -0.75 15.44 -1.70
N ASP A 149 -1.18 14.67 -2.70
CA ASP A 149 -0.54 13.38 -2.97
C ASP A 149 0.93 13.61 -3.29
N HIS A 150 1.79 12.75 -2.76
CA HIS A 150 3.25 12.93 -2.83
C HIS A 150 3.78 14.23 -2.17
N TYR A 151 3.09 14.77 -1.15
CA TYR A 151 3.58 15.96 -0.42
C TYR A 151 5.05 15.82 0.02
N ALA A 152 5.87 16.81 -0.32
CA ALA A 152 7.33 16.73 -0.19
C ALA A 152 7.87 17.12 1.20
N PHE A 153 7.02 17.60 2.12
CA PHE A 153 7.43 18.05 3.46
C PHE A 153 8.58 19.08 3.48
N ALA A 154 8.67 19.92 2.44
CA ALA A 154 9.65 21.01 2.38
C ALA A 154 9.40 22.10 3.44
N ILE A 155 8.15 22.22 3.90
CA ILE A 155 7.72 23.08 4.99
C ILE A 155 6.99 22.20 6.00
N ASN A 156 7.17 22.47 7.30
CA ASN A 156 6.42 21.78 8.34
C ASN A 156 4.91 22.12 8.21
N PRO A 157 4.05 21.16 7.81
CA PRO A 157 2.63 21.41 7.65
C PRO A 157 1.87 21.37 8.99
N PHE A 158 2.57 21.29 10.13
CA PHE A 158 1.99 21.15 11.47
C PHE A 158 2.43 22.27 12.43
N ALA A 159 3.10 23.31 11.93
CA ALA A 159 3.61 24.41 12.75
C ALA A 159 2.49 25.19 13.47
N ASP A 160 1.31 25.27 12.84
CA ASP A 160 0.10 25.94 13.35
C ASP A 160 -0.79 25.04 14.22
N VAL A 161 -0.44 23.75 14.35
CA VAL A 161 -1.31 22.75 14.96
C VAL A 161 -1.03 22.63 16.45
N GLN A 162 -2.07 22.74 17.26
CA GLN A 162 -2.04 22.38 18.68
C GLN A 162 -2.62 20.97 18.85
N ALA A 163 -1.76 19.95 18.84
CA ALA A 163 -2.10 18.54 19.03
C ALA A 163 -1.05 17.87 19.95
N ASP A 164 -1.49 16.89 20.71
CA ASP A 164 -0.62 16.08 21.59
C ASP A 164 0.11 14.99 20.80
N ALA A 165 -0.51 14.52 19.71
CA ALA A 165 0.07 13.54 18.79
C ALA A 165 -0.38 13.81 17.34
N ILE A 166 0.51 13.53 16.40
CA ILE A 166 0.28 13.62 14.96
C ILE A 166 0.50 12.22 14.38
N LEU A 167 -0.57 11.58 13.91
CA LEU A 167 -0.52 10.28 13.25
C LEU A 167 -0.38 10.47 11.73
N ILE A 168 0.65 9.88 11.14
CA ILE A 168 0.88 9.87 9.69
C ILE A 168 1.05 8.46 9.14
N THR A 169 1.04 8.33 7.82
CA THR A 169 1.30 7.06 7.13
C THR A 169 2.81 6.78 6.99
N GLU A 170 3.20 5.51 6.84
CA GLU A 170 4.59 5.14 6.50
C GLU A 170 5.07 5.79 5.20
N LYS A 171 4.17 5.89 4.21
CA LYS A 171 4.46 6.54 2.91
C LYS A 171 4.80 8.02 3.07
N ASP A 172 4.24 8.70 4.07
CA ASP A 172 4.60 10.08 4.36
C ASP A 172 5.84 10.19 5.23
N ALA A 173 6.03 9.25 6.16
CA ALA A 173 7.22 9.22 7.02
C ALA A 173 8.53 9.15 6.23
N VAL A 174 8.58 8.37 5.13
CA VAL A 174 9.77 8.28 4.27
C VAL A 174 10.12 9.58 3.55
N LYS A 175 9.17 10.54 3.45
CA LYS A 175 9.35 11.82 2.75
C LYS A 175 9.82 12.95 3.67
N LEU A 176 9.77 12.76 4.99
CA LEU A 176 10.13 13.79 5.98
C LEU A 176 11.60 14.21 5.93
N GLY A 177 12.47 13.42 5.29
CA GLY A 177 13.89 13.72 5.13
C GLY A 177 14.58 13.84 6.48
N THR A 178 15.12 15.03 6.78
CA THR A 178 15.81 15.35 8.05
C THR A 178 14.96 16.11 9.04
N TRP A 179 13.82 16.67 8.62
CA TRP A 179 12.97 17.44 9.51
C TRP A 179 12.22 16.51 10.48
N ARG A 180 12.05 16.95 11.73
CA ARG A 180 11.46 16.17 12.82
C ARG A 180 10.48 17.01 13.63
N ASP A 181 9.51 16.32 14.22
CA ASP A 181 8.56 16.85 15.19
C ASP A 181 8.25 15.71 16.17
N ALA A 182 8.54 15.94 17.45
CA ALA A 182 8.41 14.95 18.52
C ALA A 182 6.95 14.53 18.79
N ARG A 183 5.98 15.13 18.10
CA ARG A 183 4.58 14.72 18.16
C ARG A 183 4.25 13.65 17.12
N ILE A 184 5.14 13.37 16.17
CA ILE A 184 4.84 12.47 15.04
C ILE A 184 4.97 11.01 15.43
N TRP A 185 3.89 10.28 15.17
CA TRP A 185 3.82 8.83 15.19
C TRP A 185 3.42 8.34 13.82
N VAL A 186 4.02 7.23 13.42
CA VAL A 186 3.79 6.62 12.13
C VAL A 186 2.97 5.36 12.34
N VAL A 187 1.86 5.27 11.63
CA VAL A 187 0.94 4.14 11.72
C VAL A 187 1.22 3.20 10.55
N PRO A 188 1.77 2.00 10.81
CA PRO A 188 2.00 1.02 9.77
C PRO A 188 0.69 0.38 9.33
N VAL A 189 0.67 -0.10 8.09
CA VAL A 189 -0.44 -0.89 7.56
C VAL A 189 0.07 -2.28 7.21
N GLU A 190 -0.53 -3.28 7.82
CA GLU A 190 -0.23 -4.68 7.57
C GLU A 190 -1.26 -5.26 6.60
N ALA A 191 -0.77 -5.98 5.59
CA ALA A 191 -1.61 -6.70 4.66
C ALA A 191 -1.76 -8.15 5.11
N ALA A 192 -2.99 -8.56 5.43
CA ALA A 192 -3.34 -9.96 5.60
C ALA A 192 -3.83 -10.51 4.26
N LEU A 193 -3.14 -11.54 3.78
CA LEU A 193 -3.42 -12.22 2.52
C LEU A 193 -4.15 -13.54 2.80
N ASP A 194 -5.10 -13.89 1.94
CA ASP A 194 -5.75 -15.20 1.96
C ASP A 194 -4.70 -16.31 1.74
N HIS A 195 -4.70 -17.33 2.58
CA HIS A 195 -3.75 -18.44 2.50
C HIS A 195 -3.78 -19.14 1.14
N ARG A 196 -4.97 -19.26 0.53
CA ARG A 196 -5.15 -19.90 -0.78
C ARG A 196 -4.45 -19.14 -1.90
N LEU A 197 -4.35 -17.81 -1.79
CA LEU A 197 -3.56 -17.01 -2.72
C LEU A 197 -2.08 -17.35 -2.60
N ILE A 198 -1.58 -17.41 -1.35
CA ILE A 198 -0.17 -17.71 -1.09
C ILE A 198 0.20 -19.09 -1.66
N GLU A 199 -0.63 -20.11 -1.39
CA GLU A 199 -0.43 -21.45 -1.91
C GLU A 199 -0.40 -21.46 -3.44
N SER A 200 -1.39 -20.86 -4.09
CA SER A 200 -1.48 -20.80 -5.56
C SER A 200 -0.24 -20.14 -6.19
N VAL A 201 0.25 -19.04 -5.62
CA VAL A 201 1.46 -18.36 -6.10
C VAL A 201 2.70 -19.25 -5.93
N VAL A 202 2.86 -19.86 -4.76
CA VAL A 202 4.03 -20.73 -4.46
C VAL A 202 4.03 -21.98 -5.34
N GLU A 203 2.88 -22.61 -5.57
CA GLU A 203 2.74 -23.76 -6.46
C GLU A 203 3.14 -23.41 -7.89
N LYS A 204 2.63 -22.29 -8.40
CA LYS A 204 2.94 -21.81 -9.74
C LYS A 204 4.43 -21.51 -9.93
N LEU A 205 5.07 -20.86 -8.94
CA LEU A 205 6.51 -20.59 -8.96
C LEU A 205 7.35 -21.87 -8.88
N ARG A 206 6.84 -22.93 -8.25
CA ARG A 206 7.48 -24.26 -8.21
C ARG A 206 7.23 -25.10 -9.46
N GLY A 207 6.52 -24.58 -10.46
CA GLY A 207 6.19 -25.29 -11.70
C GLY A 207 5.11 -26.37 -11.53
N ARG A 208 4.30 -26.29 -10.46
CA ARG A 208 3.16 -27.17 -10.23
C ARG A 208 1.87 -26.47 -10.69
N PRO A 209 0.94 -27.16 -11.37
CA PRO A 209 -0.37 -26.58 -11.64
C PRO A 209 -1.08 -26.29 -10.31
N PRO A 210 -1.75 -25.13 -10.15
CA PRO A 210 -2.54 -24.84 -8.96
C PRO A 210 -3.68 -25.85 -8.85
N ALA A 211 -3.88 -26.39 -7.64
CA ALA A 211 -4.91 -27.40 -7.34
C ALA A 211 -6.36 -26.86 -7.46
#